data_AF-A0A4P5QUX7-F1
#
_entry.id   AF-A0A4P5QUX7-F1
#
_cell.length_a   1.000
_cell.length_b   1.000
_cell.length_c   1.000
_cell.angle_alpha   90.00
_cell.angle_beta   90.00
_cell.angle_gamma   90.00
#
_symmetry.space_group_name_H-M   'P 1'
#
loop_
_entity.id
_entity.type
_entity.pdbx_description
1 polymer ?
#
loop_
_entity_poly.entity_id
_entity_poly.type
_entity_poly.pdbx_seq_one_letter_code
_entity_poly.pdbx_strand_id
1 'polypeptide(L)'
;MGSALRFMFLDDFDPLTNHLYLRVAYHDGRDGVVQAGFQILRQSFNITETLPLESLQREFRRVLKTPMPPLWFDYLKLVVHALGLELKKMTTNEKPNLWWVGVQCFHPIDPGRSTLHFEIAQQVDILKEWIFQMEEERDEVRYIEFLSRALLMAPQDPALLRRMVFYLKQTAQLQDAYELTKRWLLVNPDEEEALCIKAELQIALGQAEKARGLFETLMARNRINPKYYLGLAQANSLLGKDPIPYLDAATELDRTFSSEVLKSTFNYRLHERPALGPFYGVEDLPDQLGLSSSEISKFMSGDPSISDHPLHEKELTRWVTVMNRYRLLPEAIQWNAPTPKQIEGPTP
;
A
#
# COMPACT_ATOMS: atom_id res chain seq x y z
N MET A 1 -2.47 -36.74 13.35
CA MET A 1 -1.60 -35.59 13.70
C MET A 1 -2.51 -34.38 13.87
N GLY A 2 -2.35 -33.61 14.94
CA GLY A 2 -3.17 -32.42 15.21
C GLY A 2 -2.64 -31.18 14.47
N SER A 3 -3.44 -30.13 14.39
CA SER A 3 -3.04 -28.86 13.77
C SER A 3 -1.91 -28.17 14.55
N ALA A 4 -0.94 -27.56 13.86
CA ALA A 4 0.11 -26.78 14.51
C ALA A 4 -0.36 -25.32 14.70
N LEU A 5 -0.61 -24.92 15.94
CA LEU A 5 -1.06 -23.56 16.29
C LEU A 5 0.06 -22.53 16.10
N ARG A 6 -0.29 -21.29 15.73
CA ARG A 6 0.69 -20.23 15.41
C ARG A 6 0.48 -18.96 16.22
N PHE A 7 -0.74 -18.42 16.21
CA PHE A 7 -1.13 -17.31 17.06
C PHE A 7 -2.65 -17.25 17.20
N MET A 8 -3.13 -16.51 18.18
CA MET A 8 -4.53 -16.14 18.34
C MET A 8 -4.66 -14.62 18.37
N PHE A 9 -5.61 -14.08 17.61
CA PHE A 9 -6.02 -12.68 17.72
C PHE A 9 -7.33 -12.58 18.47
N LEU A 10 -7.45 -11.56 19.29
CA LEU A 10 -8.75 -11.03 19.68
C LEU A 10 -9.15 -9.99 18.63
N ASP A 11 -10.37 -10.10 18.13
CA ASP A 11 -10.87 -9.23 17.06
C ASP A 11 -11.68 -8.09 17.65
N ASP A 12 -12.73 -8.42 18.40
CA ASP A 12 -13.65 -7.44 18.95
C ASP A 12 -14.42 -8.03 20.14
N PHE A 13 -15.01 -7.15 20.94
CA PHE A 13 -15.95 -7.51 21.98
C PHE A 13 -17.23 -6.67 21.85
N ASP A 14 -18.36 -7.35 21.69
CA ASP A 14 -19.66 -6.69 21.68
C ASP A 14 -20.24 -6.64 23.11
N PRO A 15 -20.32 -5.45 23.74
CA PRO A 15 -20.82 -5.30 25.10
C PRO A 15 -22.34 -5.49 25.21
N LEU A 16 -23.09 -5.42 24.11
CA LEU A 16 -24.55 -5.61 24.15
C LEU A 16 -24.90 -7.09 24.20
N THR A 17 -24.18 -7.91 23.44
CA THR A 17 -24.40 -9.36 23.40
C THR A 17 -23.49 -10.14 24.34
N ASN A 18 -22.45 -9.50 24.89
CA ASN A 18 -21.38 -10.11 25.70
C ASN A 18 -20.55 -11.16 24.92
N HIS A 19 -20.42 -11.00 23.61
CA HIS A 19 -19.61 -11.89 22.78
C HIS A 19 -18.19 -11.36 22.59
N LEU A 20 -17.20 -12.20 22.91
CA LEU A 20 -15.80 -12.00 22.50
C LEU A 20 -15.53 -12.77 21.21
N TYR A 21 -15.02 -12.07 20.19
CA TYR A 21 -14.66 -12.63 18.90
C TYR A 21 -13.14 -12.82 18.81
N LEU A 22 -12.73 -13.98 18.30
CA LEU A 22 -11.31 -14.30 18.14
C LEU A 22 -11.03 -15.15 16.90
N ARG A 23 -9.78 -15.09 16.46
CA ARG A 23 -9.25 -15.88 15.34
C ARG A 23 -8.02 -16.65 15.76
N VAL A 24 -7.98 -17.93 15.41
CA VAL A 24 -6.84 -18.82 15.67
C VAL A 24 -6.19 -19.17 14.34
N ALA A 25 -4.91 -18.84 14.20
CA ALA A 25 -4.09 -19.26 13.07
C ALA A 25 -3.41 -20.60 13.35
N TYR A 26 -3.51 -21.53 12.39
CA TYR A 26 -2.94 -22.87 12.51
C TYR A 26 -2.54 -23.44 11.14
N HIS A 27 -1.66 -24.44 11.14
CA HIS A 27 -1.42 -25.30 9.98
C HIS A 27 -2.18 -26.61 10.11
N ASP A 28 -2.83 -27.05 9.03
CA ASP A 28 -3.44 -28.37 8.99
C ASP A 28 -2.37 -29.42 8.68
N GLY A 29 -2.10 -30.31 9.64
CA GLY A 29 -1.09 -31.35 9.51
C GLY A 29 -1.50 -32.53 8.62
N ARG A 30 -2.40 -32.31 7.66
CA ARG A 30 -3.00 -33.36 6.81
C ARG A 30 -2.27 -33.58 5.49
N ASP A 31 -1.57 -32.59 4.97
CA ASP A 31 -0.91 -32.71 3.68
C ASP A 31 0.59 -32.55 3.84
N GLY A 32 1.36 -33.58 3.48
CA GLY A 32 2.80 -33.48 3.20
C GLY A 32 3.12 -32.60 1.99
N VAL A 33 2.23 -31.65 1.68
CA VAL A 33 2.34 -30.62 0.67
C VAL A 33 2.49 -29.32 1.45
N VAL A 34 3.61 -28.63 1.19
CA VAL A 34 3.84 -27.27 1.62
C VAL A 34 2.85 -26.36 0.89
N GLN A 35 1.56 -26.36 1.29
CA GLN A 35 0.69 -25.25 0.97
C GLN A 35 1.02 -24.13 1.94
N ALA A 36 1.82 -23.19 1.44
CA ALA A 36 2.30 -22.02 2.13
C ALA A 36 1.12 -21.17 2.64
N GLY A 37 0.81 -21.23 3.93
CA GLY A 37 -0.15 -20.35 4.57
C GLY A 37 -0.87 -20.96 5.77
N PHE A 38 -1.15 -20.14 6.77
CA PHE A 38 -1.99 -20.53 7.91
C PHE A 38 -3.46 -20.60 7.52
N GLN A 39 -4.17 -21.61 8.02
CA GLN A 39 -5.63 -21.62 8.10
C GLN A 39 -6.09 -20.76 9.29
N ILE A 40 -7.31 -20.22 9.21
CA ILE A 40 -7.91 -19.39 10.25
C ILE A 40 -9.21 -20.01 10.74
N LEU A 41 -9.26 -20.33 12.03
CA LEU A 41 -10.49 -20.69 12.73
C LEU A 41 -11.06 -19.43 13.41
N ARG A 42 -12.26 -19.01 13.01
CA ARG A 42 -13.02 -17.95 13.67
C ARG A 42 -13.87 -18.56 14.78
N GLN A 43 -13.85 -17.97 15.96
CA GLN A 43 -14.67 -18.38 17.10
C GLN A 43 -15.23 -17.16 17.82
N SER A 44 -16.32 -17.39 18.54
CA SER A 44 -16.83 -16.44 19.52
C SER A 44 -17.40 -17.21 20.70
N PHE A 45 -17.40 -16.58 21.87
CA PHE A 45 -18.06 -17.14 23.04
C PHE A 45 -18.66 -16.03 23.89
N ASN A 46 -19.75 -16.35 24.60
CA ASN A 46 -20.41 -15.41 25.47
C ASN A 46 -19.75 -15.43 26.85
N ILE A 47 -19.25 -14.28 27.33
CA ILE A 47 -18.49 -14.21 28.58
C ILE A 47 -19.34 -14.40 29.84
N THR A 48 -20.68 -14.33 29.72
CA THR A 48 -21.61 -14.50 30.84
C THR A 48 -22.04 -15.95 31.08
N GLU A 49 -21.65 -16.88 30.20
CA GLU A 49 -21.84 -18.31 30.45
C GLU A 49 -21.12 -18.74 31.74
N THR A 50 -21.59 -19.80 32.37
CA THR A 50 -20.96 -20.32 33.59
C THR A 50 -19.55 -20.88 33.33
N LEU A 51 -19.29 -21.39 32.11
CA LEU A 51 -18.03 -22.05 31.73
C LEU A 51 -17.61 -21.70 30.28
N PRO A 52 -17.44 -20.41 29.95
CA PRO A 52 -17.29 -19.94 28.57
C PRO A 52 -16.04 -20.48 27.89
N LEU A 53 -14.96 -20.62 28.66
CA LEU A 53 -13.68 -21.13 28.15
C LEU A 53 -13.68 -22.65 27.95
N GLU A 54 -14.52 -23.39 28.67
CA GLU A 54 -14.63 -24.85 28.47
C GLU A 54 -15.30 -25.18 27.13
N SER A 55 -16.32 -24.40 26.75
CA SER A 55 -16.94 -24.48 25.43
C SER A 55 -15.90 -24.27 24.33
N LEU A 56 -15.05 -23.24 24.47
CA LEU A 56 -13.97 -22.98 23.52
C LEU A 56 -12.90 -24.08 23.51
N GLN A 57 -12.51 -24.62 24.67
CA GLN A 57 -11.59 -25.77 24.75
C GLN A 57 -12.16 -27.01 24.05
N ARG A 58 -13.46 -27.25 24.14
CA ARG A 58 -14.14 -28.34 23.44
C ARG A 58 -14.08 -28.15 21.93
N GLU A 59 -14.29 -26.94 21.44
CA GLU A 59 -14.17 -26.61 20.01
C GLU A 59 -12.74 -26.84 19.48
N PHE A 60 -11.72 -26.46 20.23
CA PHE A 60 -10.33 -26.74 19.88
C PHE A 60 -10.07 -28.24 19.69
N ARG A 61 -10.52 -29.06 20.65
CA ARG A 61 -10.39 -30.54 20.55
C ARG A 61 -11.21 -31.10 19.39
N ARG A 62 -12.39 -30.54 19.12
CA ARG A 62 -13.30 -30.99 18.06
C ARG A 62 -12.77 -30.67 16.66
N VAL A 63 -12.35 -29.43 16.43
CA VAL A 63 -12.00 -28.88 15.11
C VAL A 63 -10.51 -29.05 14.83
N LEU A 64 -9.64 -28.52 15.70
CA LEU A 64 -8.19 -28.49 15.50
C LEU A 64 -7.50 -29.81 15.87
N LYS A 65 -8.23 -30.71 16.55
CA LYS A 65 -7.71 -31.98 17.09
C LYS A 65 -6.51 -31.77 18.02
N THR A 66 -6.40 -30.60 18.63
CA THR A 66 -5.38 -30.21 19.59
C THR A 66 -6.03 -29.56 20.82
N PRO A 67 -5.49 -29.77 22.03
CA PRO A 67 -5.93 -29.01 23.19
C PRO A 67 -5.58 -27.52 23.02
N MET A 68 -6.35 -26.65 23.65
CA MET A 68 -6.00 -25.24 23.79
C MET A 68 -4.70 -25.10 24.59
N PRO A 69 -3.74 -24.27 24.16
CA PRO A 69 -2.55 -23.98 24.94
C PRO A 69 -2.92 -23.44 26.33
N PRO A 70 -2.28 -23.90 27.42
CA PRO A 70 -2.53 -23.38 28.76
C PRO A 70 -2.34 -21.86 28.84
N LEU A 71 -1.32 -21.34 28.14
CA LEU A 71 -1.05 -19.90 28.07
C LEU A 71 -2.23 -19.10 27.51
N TRP A 72 -2.87 -19.58 26.44
CA TRP A 72 -4.05 -18.93 25.87
C TRP A 72 -5.25 -18.96 26.83
N PHE A 73 -5.42 -20.07 27.54
CA PHE A 73 -6.49 -20.20 28.53
C PHE A 73 -6.32 -19.19 29.67
N ASP A 74 -5.10 -19.03 30.19
CA ASP A 74 -4.80 -18.07 31.25
C ASP A 74 -4.95 -16.63 30.76
N TYR A 75 -4.51 -16.32 29.54
CA TYR A 75 -4.71 -15.01 28.93
C TYR A 75 -6.18 -14.67 28.73
N LEU A 76 -6.98 -15.62 28.23
CA LEU A 76 -8.42 -15.42 28.06
C LEU A 76 -9.15 -15.22 29.39
N LYS A 77 -8.73 -15.88 30.48
CA LYS A 77 -9.29 -15.60 31.82
C LYS A 77 -9.08 -14.16 32.23
N LEU A 78 -7.88 -13.62 32.00
CA LEU A 78 -7.56 -12.24 32.33
C LEU A 78 -8.35 -11.25 31.47
N VAL A 79 -8.48 -11.53 30.18
CA VAL A 79 -9.32 -10.75 29.26
C VAL A 79 -10.79 -10.76 29.71
N VAL A 80 -11.35 -11.93 30.01
CA VAL A 80 -12.74 -12.07 30.50
C VAL A 80 -12.91 -11.31 31.82
N HIS A 81 -11.96 -11.40 32.74
CA HIS A 81 -11.99 -10.66 33.99
C HIS A 81 -11.97 -9.15 33.75
N ALA A 82 -11.06 -8.66 32.91
CA ALA A 82 -10.94 -7.25 32.55
C ALA A 82 -12.21 -6.72 31.90
N LEU A 83 -12.77 -7.44 30.92
CA LEU A 83 -14.05 -7.10 30.29
C LEU A 83 -15.20 -7.06 31.29
N GLY A 84 -15.25 -8.01 32.23
CA GLY A 84 -16.24 -8.03 33.31
C GLY A 84 -16.13 -6.82 34.25
N LEU A 85 -14.92 -6.29 34.48
CA LEU A 85 -14.73 -5.05 35.22
C LEU A 85 -15.16 -3.81 34.42
N GLU A 86 -14.88 -3.77 33.11
CA GLU A 86 -15.30 -2.67 32.23
C GLU A 86 -16.82 -2.60 32.08
N LEU A 87 -17.48 -3.74 31.90
CA LEU A 87 -18.96 -3.82 31.84
C LEU A 87 -19.63 -3.30 33.10
N LYS A 88 -19.04 -3.54 34.29
CA LYS A 88 -19.58 -3.01 35.56
C LYS A 88 -19.48 -1.49 35.68
N LYS A 89 -18.55 -0.87 34.96
CA LYS A 89 -18.38 0.60 34.94
C LYS A 89 -19.33 1.27 33.95
N MET A 90 -19.92 0.53 33.01
CA MET A 90 -20.80 1.11 32.01
C MET A 90 -22.03 1.75 32.65
N THR A 91 -22.21 3.03 32.35
CA THR A 91 -23.51 3.70 32.48
C THR A 91 -24.30 3.51 31.19
N THR A 92 -25.63 3.54 31.27
CA THR A 92 -26.55 3.13 30.19
C THR A 92 -26.40 3.84 28.84
N ASN A 93 -25.63 4.94 28.75
CA ASN A 93 -25.48 5.75 27.53
C ASN A 93 -24.05 5.87 26.98
N GLU A 94 -23.03 5.28 27.61
CA GLU A 94 -21.64 5.39 27.13
C GLU A 94 -21.16 4.11 26.44
N LYS A 95 -20.62 4.23 25.21
CA LYS A 95 -19.91 3.12 24.56
C LYS A 95 -18.55 2.94 25.25
N PRO A 96 -18.20 1.73 25.73
CA PRO A 96 -16.92 1.51 26.38
C PRO A 96 -15.77 1.68 25.40
N ASN A 97 -14.61 2.10 25.90
CA ASN A 97 -13.41 2.16 25.08
C ASN A 97 -12.66 0.82 25.12
N LEU A 98 -13.00 -0.11 24.21
CA LEU A 98 -12.48 -1.48 24.19
C LEU A 98 -11.50 -1.74 23.04
N TRP A 99 -10.91 -0.68 22.47
CA TRP A 99 -9.89 -0.79 21.41
C TRP A 99 -8.75 -1.76 21.77
N TRP A 100 -8.42 -1.85 23.07
CA TRP A 100 -7.36 -2.71 23.57
C TRP A 100 -7.60 -4.19 23.28
N VAL A 101 -8.86 -4.62 23.09
CA VAL A 101 -9.21 -6.00 22.73
C VAL A 101 -8.67 -6.32 21.34
N GLY A 102 -9.01 -5.49 20.35
CA GLY A 102 -8.69 -5.74 18.94
C GLY A 102 -7.19 -5.70 18.60
N VAL A 103 -6.34 -5.21 19.51
CA VAL A 103 -4.88 -5.21 19.34
C VAL A 103 -4.19 -6.43 19.95
N GLN A 104 -4.91 -7.29 20.67
CA GLN A 104 -4.29 -8.42 21.35
C GLN A 104 -3.90 -9.56 20.40
N CYS A 105 -2.66 -10.03 20.53
CA CYS A 105 -2.12 -11.19 19.84
C CYS A 105 -1.43 -12.12 20.84
N PHE A 106 -1.77 -13.42 20.82
CA PHE A 106 -1.19 -14.43 21.71
C PHE A 106 -0.43 -15.49 20.91
N HIS A 107 0.84 -15.69 21.24
CA HIS A 107 1.63 -16.82 20.75
C HIS A 107 1.33 -18.08 21.58
N PRO A 108 1.30 -19.30 20.99
CA PRO A 108 0.87 -20.52 21.68
C PRO A 108 1.82 -20.99 22.78
N ILE A 109 3.11 -20.63 22.70
CA ILE A 109 4.16 -21.20 23.57
C ILE A 109 5.04 -20.12 24.22
N ASP A 110 5.18 -18.96 23.59
CA ASP A 110 6.16 -17.93 23.98
C ASP A 110 5.42 -16.71 24.54
N PRO A 111 5.43 -16.50 25.86
CA PRO A 111 4.82 -15.33 26.47
C PRO A 111 5.40 -14.02 25.92
N GLY A 112 6.71 -13.97 25.60
CA GLY A 112 7.39 -12.77 25.11
C GLY A 112 6.95 -12.33 23.71
N ARG A 113 6.27 -13.20 22.96
CA ARG A 113 5.68 -12.92 21.64
C ARG A 113 4.18 -12.65 21.69
N SER A 114 3.63 -12.50 22.88
CA SER A 114 2.23 -12.18 23.11
C SER A 114 2.10 -10.77 23.64
N THR A 115 1.09 -10.01 23.23
CA THR A 115 0.94 -8.61 23.62
C THR A 115 0.44 -8.46 25.06
N LEU A 116 -0.36 -9.40 25.57
CA LEU A 116 -0.95 -9.29 26.90
C LEU A 116 0.16 -9.24 27.97
N HIS A 117 -0.06 -8.43 29.03
CA HIS A 117 0.84 -8.18 30.18
C HIS A 117 1.97 -7.18 29.98
N PHE A 118 2.17 -6.69 28.76
CA PHE A 118 3.19 -5.70 28.49
C PHE A 118 2.60 -4.29 28.42
N GLU A 119 3.43 -3.30 28.73
CA GLU A 119 3.07 -1.90 28.47
C GLU A 119 2.93 -1.64 26.96
N ILE A 120 2.16 -0.61 26.58
CA ILE A 120 1.82 -0.32 25.17
C ILE A 120 3.07 -0.29 24.28
N ALA A 121 4.17 0.33 24.73
CA ALA A 121 5.41 0.41 23.95
C ALA A 121 5.98 -0.98 23.62
N GLN A 122 6.03 -1.88 24.61
CA GLN A 122 6.53 -3.23 24.41
C GLN A 122 5.56 -4.10 23.60
N GLN A 123 4.24 -3.89 23.74
CA GLN A 123 3.27 -4.52 22.83
C GLN A 123 3.50 -4.12 21.38
N VAL A 124 3.79 -2.83 21.12
CA VAL A 124 4.12 -2.34 19.78
C VAL A 124 5.40 -2.99 19.25
N ASP A 125 6.42 -3.16 20.09
CA ASP A 125 7.66 -3.84 19.68
C ASP A 125 7.42 -5.31 19.32
N ILE A 126 6.61 -6.03 20.11
CA ILE A 126 6.18 -7.40 19.79
C ILE A 126 5.45 -7.44 18.44
N LEU A 127 4.53 -6.51 18.19
CA LEU A 127 3.83 -6.44 16.91
C LEU A 127 4.79 -6.10 15.75
N LYS A 128 5.82 -5.27 15.97
CA LYS A 128 6.87 -4.99 14.97
C LYS A 128 7.67 -6.24 14.62
N GLU A 129 7.99 -7.10 15.58
CA GLU A 129 8.63 -8.39 15.30
C GLU A 129 7.75 -9.28 14.44
N TRP A 130 6.44 -9.36 14.72
CA TRP A 130 5.49 -10.07 13.88
C TRP A 130 5.40 -9.48 12.47
N ILE A 131 5.34 -8.15 12.34
CA ILE A 131 5.33 -7.45 11.04
C ILE A 131 6.56 -7.84 10.22
N PHE A 132 7.74 -7.82 10.83
CA PHE A 132 8.99 -8.21 10.17
C PHE A 132 8.94 -9.68 9.72
N GLN A 133 8.47 -10.59 10.57
CA GLN A 133 8.33 -12.00 10.21
C GLN A 133 7.35 -12.20 9.04
N MET A 134 6.18 -11.53 9.05
CA MET A 134 5.20 -11.65 7.96
C MET A 134 5.73 -11.07 6.64
N GLU A 135 6.58 -10.04 6.72
CA GLU A 135 7.28 -9.48 5.55
C GLU A 135 8.28 -10.49 4.96
N GLU A 136 9.07 -11.18 5.80
CA GLU A 136 9.98 -12.26 5.35
C GLU A 136 9.22 -13.46 4.77
N GLU A 137 8.10 -13.85 5.38
CA GLU A 137 7.23 -14.94 4.92
C GLU A 137 6.40 -14.55 3.68
N ARG A 138 6.39 -13.26 3.29
CA ARG A 138 5.56 -12.68 2.23
C ARG A 138 4.06 -12.92 2.44
N ASP A 139 3.60 -12.97 3.69
CA ASP A 139 2.19 -13.11 4.03
C ASP A 139 1.53 -11.73 4.16
N GLU A 140 1.15 -11.16 3.02
CA GLU A 140 0.59 -9.80 2.92
C GLU A 140 -0.67 -9.61 3.80
N VAL A 141 -1.52 -10.64 3.90
CA VAL A 141 -2.78 -10.57 4.66
C VAL A 141 -2.51 -10.40 6.15
N ARG A 142 -1.51 -11.09 6.70
CA ARG A 142 -1.20 -10.96 8.13
C ARG A 142 -0.29 -9.77 8.39
N TYR A 143 0.61 -9.45 7.45
CA TYR A 143 1.41 -8.23 7.51
C TYR A 143 0.51 -7.01 7.74
N ILE A 144 -0.54 -6.83 6.93
CA ILE A 144 -1.44 -5.69 7.09
C ILE A 144 -2.23 -5.74 8.41
N GLU A 145 -2.57 -6.93 8.88
CA GLU A 145 -3.30 -7.11 10.13
C GLU A 145 -2.48 -6.72 11.36
N PHE A 146 -1.23 -7.18 11.45
CA PHE A 146 -0.32 -6.80 12.53
C PHE A 146 0.05 -5.32 12.44
N LEU A 147 0.29 -4.81 11.22
CA LEU A 147 0.59 -3.40 11.00
C LEU A 147 -0.56 -2.49 11.43
N SER A 148 -1.80 -2.87 11.12
CA SER A 148 -3.00 -2.11 11.54
C SER A 148 -3.15 -2.07 13.06
N ARG A 149 -2.91 -3.19 13.75
CA ARG A 149 -2.93 -3.24 15.23
C ARG A 149 -1.84 -2.38 15.84
N ALA A 150 -0.60 -2.51 15.36
CA ALA A 150 0.52 -1.72 15.85
C ALA A 150 0.26 -0.22 15.68
N LEU A 151 -0.32 0.17 14.55
CA LEU A 151 -0.66 1.56 14.26
C LEU A 151 -1.84 2.08 15.07
N LEU A 152 -2.78 1.22 15.49
CA LEU A 152 -3.82 1.58 16.45
C LEU A 152 -3.23 1.88 17.83
N MET A 153 -2.20 1.13 18.24
CA MET A 153 -1.48 1.33 19.50
C MET A 153 -0.54 2.53 19.48
N ALA A 154 0.14 2.76 18.35
CA ALA A 154 1.12 3.82 18.16
C ALA A 154 0.83 4.61 16.87
N PRO A 155 -0.24 5.42 16.84
CA PRO A 155 -0.72 6.09 15.62
C PRO A 155 0.25 7.12 15.03
N GLN A 156 1.22 7.57 15.83
CA GLN A 156 2.25 8.55 15.45
C GLN A 156 3.63 7.93 15.25
N ASP A 157 3.79 6.60 15.32
CA ASP A 157 5.09 5.96 15.08
C ASP A 157 5.51 6.12 13.60
N PRO A 158 6.63 6.83 13.31
CA PRO A 158 7.03 7.11 11.94
C PRO A 158 7.35 5.84 11.13
N ALA A 159 7.90 4.80 11.76
CA ALA A 159 8.27 3.57 11.07
C ALA A 159 7.01 2.77 10.66
N LEU A 160 6.00 2.71 11.53
CA LEU A 160 4.72 2.08 11.20
C LEU A 160 3.95 2.87 10.14
N LEU A 161 3.93 4.20 10.25
CA LEU A 161 3.33 5.10 9.25
C LEU A 161 3.97 4.90 7.88
N ARG A 162 5.30 4.93 7.82
CA ARG A 162 6.07 4.66 6.61
C ARG A 162 5.69 3.32 5.98
N ARG A 163 5.76 2.24 6.76
CA ARG A 163 5.41 0.88 6.29
C ARG A 163 4.00 0.80 5.71
N MET A 164 3.02 1.41 6.37
CA MET A 164 1.64 1.42 5.91
C MET A 164 1.45 2.27 4.65
N VAL A 165 2.09 3.44 4.56
CA VAL A 165 2.05 4.27 3.34
C VAL A 165 2.61 3.49 2.13
N PHE A 166 3.73 2.78 2.30
CA PHE A 166 4.29 1.96 1.23
C PHE A 166 3.36 0.83 0.81
N TYR A 167 2.74 0.13 1.77
CA TYR A 167 1.74 -0.90 1.47
C TYR A 167 0.56 -0.34 0.67
N LEU A 168 -0.03 0.77 1.13
CA LEU A 168 -1.17 1.41 0.46
C LEU A 168 -0.83 1.87 -0.96
N LYS A 169 0.40 2.36 -1.20
CA LYS A 169 0.89 2.68 -2.54
C LYS A 169 0.95 1.44 -3.44
N GLN A 170 1.51 0.34 -2.94
CA GLN A 170 1.64 -0.91 -3.69
C GLN A 170 0.27 -1.52 -4.04
N THR A 171 -0.72 -1.36 -3.15
CA THR A 171 -2.09 -1.83 -3.37
C THR A 171 -3.01 -0.79 -4.03
N ALA A 172 -2.44 0.27 -4.61
CA ALA A 172 -3.16 1.35 -5.31
C ALA A 172 -4.24 2.08 -4.49
N GLN A 173 -4.14 2.08 -3.16
CA GLN A 173 -5.02 2.84 -2.26
C GLN A 173 -4.49 4.26 -2.06
N LEU A 174 -4.44 5.02 -3.16
CA LEU A 174 -3.71 6.30 -3.24
C LEU A 174 -4.23 7.38 -2.28
N GLN A 175 -5.55 7.47 -2.09
CA GLN A 175 -6.14 8.47 -1.22
C GLN A 175 -5.82 8.20 0.26
N ASP A 176 -5.89 6.93 0.68
CA ASP A 176 -5.55 6.52 2.05
C ASP A 176 -4.04 6.71 2.31
N ALA A 177 -3.20 6.35 1.34
CA ALA A 177 -1.76 6.60 1.39
C ALA A 177 -1.46 8.11 1.57
N TYR A 178 -2.21 8.98 0.87
CA TYR A 178 -2.02 10.42 0.94
C TYR A 178 -2.41 11.00 2.31
N GLU A 179 -3.55 10.59 2.86
CA GLU A 179 -3.97 11.02 4.20
C GLU A 179 -3.03 10.51 5.28
N LEU A 180 -2.52 9.28 5.14
CA LEU A 180 -1.55 8.74 6.08
C LEU A 180 -0.18 9.42 5.99
N THR A 181 0.24 9.81 4.78
CA THR A 181 1.46 10.59 4.57
C THR A 181 1.35 11.98 5.21
N LYS A 182 0.16 12.61 5.17
CA LYS A 182 -0.09 13.86 5.92
C LYS A 182 0.10 13.66 7.41
N ARG A 183 -0.38 12.54 7.97
CA ARG A 183 -0.18 12.21 9.39
C ARG A 183 1.30 11.98 9.72
N TRP A 184 2.04 11.31 8.84
CA TRP A 184 3.50 11.16 8.98
C TRP A 184 4.22 12.51 9.04
N LEU A 185 3.86 13.44 8.14
CA LEU A 185 4.42 14.79 8.13
C LEU A 185 3.98 15.67 9.31
N LEU A 186 2.92 15.33 10.03
CA LEU A 186 2.60 16.01 11.30
C LEU A 186 3.60 15.65 12.40
N VAL A 187 4.17 14.44 12.36
CA VAL A 187 5.14 13.95 13.33
C VAL A 187 6.54 14.45 12.98
N ASN A 188 6.93 14.36 11.70
CA ASN A 188 8.18 14.91 11.20
C ASN A 188 7.94 15.77 9.94
N PRO A 189 7.74 17.10 10.08
CA PRO A 189 7.40 17.99 8.98
C PRO A 189 8.44 18.11 7.86
N ASP A 190 9.71 17.90 8.20
CA ASP A 190 10.84 18.05 7.27
C ASP A 190 11.41 16.70 6.80
N GLU A 191 10.71 15.59 7.07
CA GLU A 191 11.08 14.26 6.58
C GLU A 191 11.03 14.24 5.04
N GLU A 192 12.21 14.23 4.43
CA GLU A 192 12.38 14.31 2.98
C GLU A 192 11.65 13.18 2.25
N GLU A 193 11.74 11.95 2.77
CA GLU A 193 11.08 10.78 2.18
C GLU A 193 9.56 10.95 2.16
N ALA A 194 8.97 11.42 3.26
CA ALA A 194 7.53 11.64 3.36
C ALA A 194 7.05 12.77 2.43
N LEU A 195 7.85 13.84 2.29
CA LEU A 195 7.58 14.92 1.34
C LEU A 195 7.63 14.44 -0.11
N CYS A 196 8.61 13.62 -0.48
CA CYS A 196 8.67 12.99 -1.81
C CYS A 196 7.44 12.12 -2.08
N ILE A 197 7.10 11.24 -1.13
CA ILE A 197 5.95 10.34 -1.28
C ILE A 197 4.65 11.15 -1.42
N LYS A 198 4.50 12.23 -0.66
CA LYS A 198 3.35 13.14 -0.79
C LYS A 198 3.26 13.73 -2.20
N ALA A 199 4.38 14.17 -2.78
CA ALA A 199 4.43 14.73 -4.12
C ALA A 199 4.08 13.68 -5.20
N GLU A 200 4.60 12.46 -5.07
CA GLU A 200 4.27 11.33 -5.94
C GLU A 200 2.77 10.97 -5.87
N LEU A 201 2.20 10.94 -4.67
CA LEU A 201 0.77 10.68 -4.47
C LEU A 201 -0.08 11.82 -5.03
N GLN A 202 0.37 13.07 -4.93
CA GLN A 202 -0.30 14.21 -5.56
C GLN A 202 -0.31 14.06 -7.09
N ILE A 203 0.78 13.60 -7.71
CA ILE A 203 0.81 13.27 -9.14
C ILE A 203 -0.25 12.21 -9.47
N ALA A 204 -0.25 11.10 -8.72
CA ALA A 204 -1.16 9.98 -8.96
C ALA A 204 -2.64 10.36 -8.74
N LEU A 205 -2.91 11.32 -7.84
CA LEU A 205 -4.25 11.87 -7.58
C LEU A 205 -4.62 13.05 -8.51
N GLY A 206 -3.86 13.30 -9.57
CA GLY A 206 -4.16 14.35 -10.54
C GLY A 206 -3.83 15.78 -10.08
N GLN A 207 -3.15 15.94 -8.95
CA GLN A 207 -2.81 17.23 -8.35
C GLN A 207 -1.41 17.70 -8.80
N ALA A 208 -1.13 17.65 -10.10
CA ALA A 208 0.20 17.88 -10.67
C ALA A 208 0.80 19.26 -10.32
N GLU A 209 0.00 20.32 -10.26
CA GLU A 209 0.49 21.66 -9.86
C GLU A 209 0.97 21.70 -8.39
N LYS A 210 0.28 21.01 -7.48
CA LYS A 210 0.70 20.93 -6.07
C LYS A 210 1.98 20.10 -5.93
N ALA A 211 2.06 18.98 -6.65
CA ALA A 211 3.25 18.15 -6.66
C ALA A 211 4.47 18.91 -7.19
N ARG A 212 4.28 19.71 -8.26
CA ARG A 212 5.32 20.56 -8.83
C ARG A 212 5.91 21.52 -7.80
N GLY A 213 5.07 22.28 -7.09
CA GLY A 213 5.55 23.22 -6.06
C GLY A 213 6.28 22.51 -4.90
N LEU A 214 5.86 21.29 -4.56
CA LEU A 214 6.54 20.49 -3.54
C LEU A 214 7.91 20.01 -4.01
N PHE A 215 8.04 19.50 -5.24
CA PHE A 215 9.33 19.12 -5.79
C PHE A 215 10.26 20.32 -6.04
N GLU A 216 9.74 21.50 -6.41
CA GLU A 216 10.53 22.74 -6.51
C GLU A 216 11.15 23.09 -5.15
N THR A 217 10.37 22.95 -4.08
CA THR A 217 10.84 23.18 -2.70
C THR A 217 11.91 22.16 -2.29
N LEU A 218 11.71 20.87 -2.60
CA LEU A 218 12.69 19.81 -2.31
C LEU A 218 13.99 20.01 -3.09
N MET A 219 13.90 20.31 -4.39
CA MET A 219 15.04 20.62 -5.24
C MET A 219 15.82 21.85 -4.76
N ALA A 220 15.12 22.88 -4.26
CA ALA A 220 15.79 24.05 -3.69
C ALA A 220 16.61 23.71 -2.43
N ARG A 221 16.16 22.73 -1.63
CA ARG A 221 16.87 22.24 -0.44
C ARG A 221 18.06 21.33 -0.78
N ASN A 222 17.88 20.41 -1.72
CA ASN A 222 18.90 19.45 -2.13
C ASN A 222 18.93 19.27 -3.65
N ARG A 223 19.96 19.85 -4.30
CA ARG A 223 20.08 19.87 -5.77
C ARG A 223 20.74 18.64 -6.38
N ILE A 224 21.23 17.71 -5.58
CA ILE A 224 21.95 16.52 -6.08
C ILE A 224 21.07 15.26 -6.12
N ASN A 225 19.81 15.36 -5.72
CA ASN A 225 18.89 14.22 -5.74
C ASN A 225 18.11 14.17 -7.07
N PRO A 226 18.38 13.19 -7.97
CA PRO A 226 17.73 13.10 -9.27
C PRO A 226 16.21 12.88 -9.19
N LYS A 227 15.70 12.31 -8.07
CA LYS A 227 14.27 12.05 -7.89
C LYS A 227 13.41 13.31 -8.00
N TYR A 228 13.92 14.45 -7.52
CA TYR A 228 13.14 15.69 -7.56
C TYR A 228 13.00 16.23 -8.97
N TYR A 229 14.08 16.14 -9.75
CA TYR A 229 14.08 16.52 -11.15
C TYR A 229 13.15 15.62 -11.97
N LEU A 230 13.18 14.31 -11.73
CA LEU A 230 12.23 13.37 -12.34
C LEU A 230 10.78 13.67 -11.93
N GLY A 231 10.53 14.01 -10.67
CA GLY A 231 9.22 14.45 -10.18
C GLY A 231 8.73 15.74 -10.86
N LEU A 232 9.61 16.73 -11.04
CA LEU A 232 9.30 17.96 -11.78
C LEU A 232 9.05 17.71 -13.25
N ALA A 233 9.86 16.86 -13.88
CA ALA A 233 9.65 16.43 -15.25
C ALA A 233 8.29 15.76 -15.41
N GLN A 234 7.92 14.86 -14.49
CA GLN A 234 6.63 14.17 -14.50
C GLN A 234 5.47 15.16 -14.34
N ALA A 235 5.55 16.07 -13.37
CA ALA A 235 4.53 17.09 -13.16
C ALA A 235 4.39 18.01 -14.38
N ASN A 236 5.51 18.48 -14.95
CA ASN A 236 5.49 19.32 -16.15
C ASN A 236 4.95 18.59 -17.37
N SER A 237 5.31 17.32 -17.57
CA SER A 237 4.75 16.47 -18.62
C SER A 237 3.22 16.44 -18.52
N LEU A 238 2.67 16.11 -17.35
CA LEU A 238 1.21 16.05 -17.13
C LEU A 238 0.53 17.40 -17.38
N LEU A 239 1.19 18.51 -17.04
CA LEU A 239 0.69 19.87 -17.22
C LEU A 239 0.87 20.41 -18.66
N GLY A 240 1.37 19.60 -19.60
CA GLY A 240 1.62 20.06 -20.97
C GLY A 240 2.85 20.96 -21.13
N LYS A 241 3.64 21.15 -20.07
CA LYS A 241 4.88 21.93 -20.05
C LYS A 241 6.06 21.09 -20.59
N ASP A 242 7.20 21.73 -20.78
CA ASP A 242 8.42 21.07 -21.24
C ASP A 242 9.12 20.33 -20.08
N PRO A 243 9.23 18.98 -20.12
CA PRO A 243 9.93 18.22 -19.10
C PRO A 243 11.45 18.16 -19.33
N ILE A 244 11.95 18.48 -20.53
CA ILE A 244 13.31 18.17 -20.98
C ILE A 244 14.40 18.77 -20.09
N PRO A 245 14.34 20.05 -19.65
CA PRO A 245 15.39 20.62 -18.80
C PRO A 245 15.60 19.84 -17.49
N TYR A 246 14.51 19.33 -16.92
CA TYR A 246 14.57 18.55 -15.68
C TYR A 246 15.03 17.12 -15.94
N LEU A 247 14.64 16.51 -17.07
CA LEU A 247 15.13 15.20 -17.46
C LEU A 247 16.62 15.21 -17.79
N ASP A 248 17.13 16.27 -18.42
CA ASP A 248 18.56 16.46 -18.68
C ASP A 248 19.34 16.51 -17.36
N ALA A 249 18.88 17.34 -16.41
CA ALA A 249 19.49 17.46 -15.08
C ALA A 249 19.45 16.13 -14.30
N ALA A 250 18.31 15.43 -14.31
CA ALA A 250 18.19 14.12 -13.65
C ALA A 250 19.18 13.10 -14.25
N THR A 251 19.29 13.08 -15.58
CA THR A 251 20.18 12.16 -16.31
C THR A 251 21.65 12.48 -16.08
N GLU A 252 22.01 13.75 -15.92
CA GLU A 252 23.36 14.17 -15.56
C GLU A 252 23.74 13.72 -14.14
N LEU A 253 22.80 13.79 -13.20
CA LEU A 253 23.00 13.34 -11.83
C LEU A 253 23.08 11.81 -11.71
N ASP A 254 22.14 11.09 -12.34
CA ASP A 254 22.13 9.63 -12.40
C ASP A 254 21.42 9.13 -13.65
N ARG A 255 22.22 8.76 -14.66
CA ARG A 255 21.74 8.25 -15.93
C ARG A 255 21.03 6.91 -15.81
N THR A 256 21.54 6.01 -14.97
CA THR A 256 21.00 4.64 -14.85
C THR A 256 19.63 4.69 -14.21
N PHE A 257 19.53 5.37 -13.07
CA PHE A 257 18.26 5.55 -12.36
C PHE A 257 17.23 6.31 -13.21
N SER A 258 17.63 7.41 -13.86
CA SER A 258 16.73 8.17 -14.73
C SER A 258 16.22 7.36 -15.92
N SER A 259 17.09 6.55 -16.54
CA SER A 259 16.68 5.67 -17.65
C SER A 259 15.68 4.62 -17.20
N GLU A 260 15.84 4.08 -16.00
CA GLU A 260 14.91 3.10 -15.42
C GLU A 260 13.53 3.73 -15.18
N VAL A 261 13.49 4.92 -14.55
CA VAL A 261 12.25 5.66 -14.33
C VAL A 261 11.54 5.99 -15.64
N LEU A 262 12.27 6.48 -16.65
CA LEU A 262 11.69 6.85 -17.96
C LEU A 262 11.12 5.67 -18.74
N LYS A 263 11.63 4.45 -18.47
CA LYS A 263 11.16 3.20 -19.09
C LYS A 263 10.02 2.54 -18.34
N SER A 264 9.90 2.77 -17.03
CA SER A 264 9.03 1.98 -16.15
C SER A 264 7.84 2.75 -15.58
N THR A 265 8.03 4.02 -15.23
CA THR A 265 7.08 4.72 -14.36
C THR A 265 6.74 6.13 -14.84
N PHE A 266 7.49 6.68 -15.79
CA PHE A 266 7.19 8.00 -16.35
C PHE A 266 5.93 7.97 -17.22
N ASN A 267 4.95 8.78 -16.86
CA ASN A 267 3.70 8.94 -17.57
C ASN A 267 3.75 10.12 -18.55
N TYR A 268 3.56 9.83 -19.83
CA TYR A 268 3.63 10.81 -20.92
C TYR A 268 2.28 11.44 -21.29
N ARG A 269 1.18 10.99 -20.66
CA ARG A 269 -0.16 11.52 -20.87
C ARG A 269 -0.28 12.95 -20.36
N LEU A 270 -1.25 13.68 -20.88
CA LEU A 270 -1.65 14.99 -20.37
C LEU A 270 -2.78 14.83 -19.36
N HIS A 271 -2.73 15.61 -18.28
CA HIS A 271 -3.82 15.66 -17.30
C HIS A 271 -5.10 16.20 -17.95
N GLU A 272 -4.97 17.30 -18.69
CA GLU A 272 -6.03 17.85 -19.53
C GLU A 272 -5.68 17.61 -21.01
N ARG A 273 -6.36 16.63 -21.63
CA ARG A 273 -6.16 16.32 -23.04
C ARG A 273 -6.81 17.39 -23.92
N PRO A 274 -6.12 17.89 -24.96
CA PRO A 274 -6.73 18.78 -25.93
C PRO A 274 -7.95 18.13 -26.59
N ALA A 275 -9.05 18.88 -26.75
CA ALA A 275 -10.25 18.40 -27.43
C ALA A 275 -10.08 18.29 -28.95
N LEU A 276 -9.09 19.01 -29.51
CA LEU A 276 -8.78 19.08 -30.93
C LEU A 276 -7.34 18.64 -31.16
N GLY A 277 -7.12 17.92 -32.26
CA GLY A 277 -5.80 17.45 -32.67
C GLY A 277 -5.86 16.03 -33.24
N PRO A 278 -4.77 15.55 -33.86
CA PRO A 278 -4.72 14.18 -34.32
C PRO A 278 -4.62 13.23 -33.12
N PHE A 279 -5.43 12.18 -33.19
CA PHE A 279 -5.46 11.08 -32.25
C PHE A 279 -5.06 9.80 -32.99
N TYR A 280 -4.13 9.05 -32.39
CA TYR A 280 -3.58 7.83 -32.98
C TYR A 280 -4.09 6.60 -32.21
N GLY A 281 -4.64 5.62 -32.93
CA GLY A 281 -5.03 4.34 -32.37
C GLY A 281 -3.79 3.56 -31.94
N VAL A 282 -3.83 2.94 -30.76
CA VAL A 282 -2.69 2.18 -30.21
C VAL A 282 -2.31 0.99 -31.12
N GLU A 283 -3.29 0.44 -31.82
CA GLU A 283 -3.13 -0.70 -32.74
C GLU A 283 -2.29 -0.37 -33.99
N ASP A 284 -2.34 0.89 -34.46
CA ASP A 284 -1.65 1.33 -35.68
C ASP A 284 -0.21 1.81 -35.40
N LEU A 285 0.12 2.09 -34.14
CA LEU A 285 1.41 2.66 -33.73
C LEU A 285 2.62 1.76 -33.98
N PRO A 286 2.57 0.43 -33.78
CA PRO A 286 3.69 -0.46 -34.09
C PRO A 286 4.21 -0.26 -35.52
N ASP A 287 3.31 -0.27 -36.50
CA ASP A 287 3.66 -0.13 -37.91
C ASP A 287 4.11 1.31 -38.25
N GLN A 288 3.45 2.33 -37.69
CA GLN A 288 3.79 3.73 -37.92
C GLN A 288 5.17 4.11 -37.36
N LEU A 289 5.57 3.50 -36.25
CA LEU A 289 6.80 3.83 -35.52
C LEU A 289 7.93 2.84 -35.80
N GLY A 290 7.65 1.71 -36.46
CA GLY A 290 8.60 0.62 -36.68
C GLY A 290 8.98 -0.10 -35.38
N LEU A 291 8.03 -0.25 -34.45
CA LEU A 291 8.24 -0.82 -33.13
C LEU A 291 7.38 -2.07 -32.90
N SER A 292 7.79 -2.90 -31.95
CA SER A 292 6.97 -4.04 -31.52
C SER A 292 5.77 -3.58 -30.67
N SER A 293 4.68 -4.35 -30.70
CA SER A 293 3.52 -4.11 -29.82
C SER A 293 3.89 -4.14 -28.33
N SER A 294 4.95 -4.87 -27.96
CA SER A 294 5.46 -4.89 -26.57
C SER A 294 6.10 -3.56 -26.16
N GLU A 295 6.82 -2.89 -27.06
CA GLU A 295 7.42 -1.58 -26.80
C GLU A 295 6.35 -0.49 -26.66
N ILE A 296 5.31 -0.54 -27.50
CA ILE A 296 4.14 0.34 -27.39
C ILE A 296 3.36 0.06 -26.10
N SER A 297 3.21 -1.20 -25.70
CA SER A 297 2.56 -1.56 -24.43
C SER A 297 3.31 -1.00 -23.22
N LYS A 298 4.66 -1.02 -23.23
CA LYS A 298 5.47 -0.39 -22.16
C LYS A 298 5.24 1.11 -22.09
N PHE A 299 5.13 1.80 -23.23
CA PHE A 299 4.71 3.20 -23.26
C PHE A 299 3.33 3.42 -22.61
N MET A 300 2.40 2.48 -22.80
CA MET A 300 1.03 2.54 -22.26
C MET A 300 0.90 2.11 -20.80
N SER A 301 1.93 1.49 -20.21
CA SER A 301 1.89 0.97 -18.85
C SER A 301 1.79 2.03 -17.73
N GLY A 302 1.91 3.32 -18.06
CA GLY A 302 1.84 4.43 -17.10
C GLY A 302 0.46 4.71 -16.48
N ASP A 303 -0.62 4.11 -17.00
CA ASP A 303 -1.95 4.14 -16.37
C ASP A 303 -2.84 2.98 -16.89
N PRO A 304 -3.08 1.91 -16.11
CA PRO A 304 -3.92 0.78 -16.53
C PRO A 304 -5.43 1.12 -16.60
N SER A 305 -5.87 2.29 -16.14
CA SER A 305 -7.29 2.68 -16.15
C SER A 305 -7.77 3.29 -17.48
N ILE A 306 -6.86 3.48 -18.45
CA ILE A 306 -7.10 4.25 -19.69
C ILE A 306 -6.53 3.50 -20.92
N SER A 307 -6.43 2.16 -20.86
CA SER A 307 -5.80 1.34 -21.91
C SER A 307 -6.46 1.46 -23.30
N ASP A 308 -7.65 2.04 -23.40
CA ASP A 308 -8.50 1.96 -24.58
C ASP A 308 -8.69 3.30 -25.31
N HIS A 309 -8.00 4.37 -24.88
CA HIS A 309 -8.15 5.68 -25.52
C HIS A 309 -7.01 6.01 -26.48
N PRO A 310 -7.32 6.60 -27.65
CA PRO A 310 -6.32 6.99 -28.62
C PRO A 310 -5.37 8.05 -28.05
N LEU A 311 -4.16 8.10 -28.59
CA LEU A 311 -3.06 8.93 -28.14
C LEU A 311 -3.07 10.27 -28.85
N HIS A 312 -2.99 11.34 -28.08
CA HIS A 312 -2.88 12.67 -28.68
C HIS A 312 -1.46 12.90 -29.22
N GLU A 313 -1.32 13.55 -30.38
CA GLU A 313 -0.03 13.81 -31.04
C GLU A 313 1.05 14.38 -30.12
N LYS A 314 0.69 15.30 -29.22
CA LYS A 314 1.62 15.88 -28.23
C LYS A 314 2.19 14.85 -27.26
N GLU A 315 1.37 13.91 -26.81
CA GLU A 315 1.79 12.84 -25.89
C GLU A 315 2.79 11.92 -26.59
N LEU A 316 2.45 11.52 -27.82
CA LEU A 316 3.28 10.67 -28.67
C LEU A 316 4.61 11.35 -29.05
N THR A 317 4.56 12.60 -29.51
CA THR A 317 5.74 13.38 -29.89
C THR A 317 6.68 13.56 -28.70
N ARG A 318 6.14 13.82 -27.50
CA ARG A 318 6.94 13.91 -26.28
C ARG A 318 7.63 12.59 -25.97
N TRP A 319 6.89 11.49 -26.00
CA TRP A 319 7.47 10.18 -25.74
C TRP A 319 8.58 9.84 -26.73
N VAL A 320 8.34 10.00 -28.04
CA VAL A 320 9.37 9.76 -29.07
C VAL A 320 10.60 10.64 -28.81
N THR A 321 10.39 11.92 -28.48
CA THR A 321 11.48 12.85 -28.17
C THR A 321 12.32 12.34 -27.00
N VAL A 322 11.69 11.89 -25.91
CA VAL A 322 12.38 11.37 -24.73
C VAL A 322 13.09 10.06 -25.04
N MET A 323 12.45 9.12 -25.74
CA MET A 323 13.05 7.84 -26.12
C MET A 323 14.31 8.04 -26.96
N ASN A 324 14.25 8.93 -27.96
CA ASN A 324 15.37 9.23 -28.84
C ASN A 324 16.47 10.01 -28.12
N ARG A 325 16.12 11.05 -27.35
CA ARG A 325 17.10 11.91 -26.65
C ARG A 325 17.96 11.12 -25.68
N TYR A 326 17.35 10.22 -24.90
CA TYR A 326 18.06 9.47 -23.86
C TYR A 326 18.50 8.07 -24.33
N ARG A 327 18.27 7.72 -25.61
CA ARG A 327 18.62 6.42 -26.22
C ARG A 327 18.05 5.25 -25.41
N LEU A 328 16.74 5.33 -25.12
CA LEU A 328 16.05 4.33 -24.29
C LEU A 328 15.67 3.08 -25.09
N LEU A 329 15.66 3.17 -26.42
CA LEU A 329 15.46 2.07 -27.36
C LEU A 329 16.74 1.81 -28.18
N PRO A 330 16.90 0.59 -28.76
CA PRO A 330 18.07 0.25 -29.57
C PRO A 330 18.23 1.13 -30.81
N GLU A 331 17.12 1.48 -31.45
CA GLU A 331 17.07 2.31 -32.65
C GLU A 331 16.24 3.56 -32.40
N ALA A 332 16.58 4.63 -33.12
CA ALA A 332 15.84 5.89 -33.03
C ALA A 332 14.50 5.76 -33.75
N ILE A 333 13.42 6.15 -33.08
CA ILE A 333 12.08 6.15 -33.64
C ILE A 333 11.99 7.26 -34.69
N GLN A 334 11.60 6.92 -35.91
CA GLN A 334 11.33 7.88 -36.96
C GLN A 334 9.91 8.40 -36.80
N TRP A 335 9.78 9.57 -36.15
CA TRP A 335 8.50 10.25 -36.00
C TRP A 335 8.56 11.63 -36.65
N ASN A 336 7.93 11.74 -37.82
CA ASN A 336 7.60 13.02 -38.42
C ASN A 336 6.12 13.25 -38.12
N ALA A 337 5.82 14.12 -37.16
CA ALA A 337 4.48 14.62 -36.92
C ALA A 337 3.83 14.95 -38.28
N PRO A 338 2.79 14.24 -38.72
CA PRO A 338 2.19 14.52 -40.02
C PRO A 338 1.68 15.96 -39.95
N THR A 339 2.25 16.84 -40.77
CA THR A 339 1.71 18.20 -40.99
C THR A 339 0.20 18.06 -41.13
N PRO A 340 -0.61 18.86 -40.41
CA PRO A 340 -2.06 18.73 -40.46
C PRO A 340 -2.47 18.89 -41.92
N LYS A 341 -2.72 17.76 -42.60
CA LYS A 341 -3.31 17.77 -43.92
C LYS A 341 -4.62 18.49 -43.73
N GLN A 342 -4.77 19.56 -44.51
CA GLN A 342 -5.98 20.36 -44.65
C GLN A 342 -7.21 19.49 -44.39
N ILE A 343 -7.97 19.84 -43.36
CA ILE A 343 -9.37 19.44 -43.26
C ILE A 343 -10.07 20.17 -44.43
N GLU A 344 -9.85 19.72 -45.66
CA GLU A 344 -10.75 19.96 -46.77
C GLU A 344 -11.89 18.94 -46.61
N GLY A 345 -12.76 19.21 -45.63
CA GLY A 345 -14.15 18.82 -45.75
C GLY A 345 -14.81 19.80 -46.73
N PRO A 346 -15.71 19.34 -47.63
CA PRO A 346 -16.41 20.27 -48.50
C PRO A 346 -17.26 21.18 -47.60
N THR A 347 -16.98 22.48 -47.63
CA THR A 347 -17.97 23.50 -47.22
C THR A 347 -19.21 23.38 -48.12
N PRO A 348 -20.40 23.70 -47.59
CA PRO A 348 -21.71 23.16 -48.02
C PRO A 348 -22.08 23.37 -49.49
#